data_AF-A0A3D5KFA0-F1
#
_entry.id   AF-A0A3D5KFA0-F1
#
_cell.length_a   1.000
_cell.length_b   1.000
_cell.length_c   1.000
_cell.angle_alpha   90.00
_cell.angle_beta   90.00
_cell.angle_gamma   90.00
#
_symmetry.space_group_name_H-M   'P 1'
#
loop_
_entity.id
_entity.type
_entity.pdbx_description
1 polymer ?
#
loop_
_entity_poly.entity_id
_entity_poly.type
_entity_poly.pdbx_seq_one_letter_code
_entity_poly.pdbx_strand_id
1 'polypeptide(L)'
;MKVYDILNNFADVSSNWSLGSNFYWIICDAMELDDLSKRIALAPETLEECKSISQSAKIDSYDSYLFIVFNVLEFEEDEIISKELNIYLGRDYIITISKGHSDIVSDLLEDIYQFKNCIILKENTRPSILLYYILDRY
;
A
#
# COMPACT_ATOMS: atom_id res chain seq x y z
N MET A 1 -4.19 10.80 -4.45
CA MET A 1 -3.54 9.58 -4.92
C MET A 1 -2.14 9.94 -5.34
N LYS A 2 -1.17 9.25 -4.74
CA LYS A 2 0.25 9.35 -5.09
C LYS A 2 0.70 8.04 -5.71
N VAL A 3 1.49 8.13 -6.77
CA VAL A 3 2.06 6.96 -7.43
C VAL A 3 3.56 7.12 -7.54
N TYR A 4 4.28 6.15 -7.01
CA TYR A 4 5.74 6.13 -6.98
C TYR A 4 6.26 4.98 -7.85
N ASP A 5 7.22 5.29 -8.71
CA ASP A 5 7.96 4.30 -9.49
C ASP A 5 9.04 3.67 -8.61
N ILE A 6 8.83 2.40 -8.26
CA ILE A 6 9.70 1.65 -7.35
C ILE A 6 11.09 1.46 -7.97
N LEU A 7 11.19 1.17 -9.28
CA LEU A 7 12.49 0.97 -9.94
C LEU A 7 13.27 2.28 -10.08
N ASN A 8 12.56 3.41 -10.17
CA ASN A 8 13.18 4.73 -10.31
C ASN A 8 13.28 5.47 -8.97
N ASN A 9 13.79 4.79 -7.93
CA ASN A 9 14.02 5.36 -6.60
C ASN A 9 12.80 6.09 -6.00
N PHE A 10 11.61 5.53 -6.17
CA PHE A 10 10.35 6.13 -5.70
C PHE A 10 10.13 7.54 -6.28
N ALA A 11 10.38 7.72 -7.58
CA ALA A 11 10.03 8.96 -8.27
C ALA A 11 8.50 9.12 -8.34
N ASP A 12 7.99 10.32 -8.04
CA ASP A 12 6.57 10.63 -8.18
C ASP A 12 6.18 10.65 -9.68
N VAL A 13 5.31 9.71 -10.07
CA VAL A 13 4.79 9.53 -11.43
C VAL A 13 3.26 9.62 -11.46
N SER A 14 2.66 10.31 -10.48
CA SER A 14 1.21 10.40 -10.30
C SER A 14 0.47 10.92 -11.55
N SER A 15 1.14 11.72 -12.39
CA SER A 15 0.59 12.27 -13.63
C SER A 15 0.56 11.30 -14.80
N ASN A 16 1.45 10.31 -14.85
CA ASN A 16 1.56 9.38 -15.97
C ASN A 16 2.16 8.03 -15.55
N TRP A 17 1.32 7.00 -15.50
CA TRP A 17 1.73 5.63 -15.18
C TRP A 17 0.80 4.63 -15.88
N SER A 18 1.31 3.43 -16.15
CA SER A 18 0.55 2.34 -16.76
C SER A 18 1.04 0.99 -16.25
N LEU A 19 0.10 0.12 -15.86
CA LEU A 19 0.42 -1.25 -15.45
C LEU A 19 1.18 -1.99 -16.56
N GLY A 20 2.09 -2.87 -16.15
CA GLY A 20 2.94 -3.71 -16.98
C GLY A 20 4.23 -3.03 -17.44
N SER A 21 4.36 -1.71 -17.29
CA SER A 21 5.55 -0.98 -17.76
C SER A 21 6.66 -0.87 -16.71
N ASN A 22 6.29 -0.79 -15.42
CA ASN A 22 7.22 -0.71 -14.31
C ASN A 22 6.58 -1.26 -13.03
N PHE A 23 7.27 -1.17 -11.89
CA PHE A 23 6.75 -1.49 -10.58
C PHE A 23 6.29 -0.24 -9.85
N TYR A 24 5.03 -0.23 -9.41
CA TYR A 24 4.41 0.95 -8.82
C TYR A 24 3.98 0.73 -7.38
N TRP A 25 4.24 1.73 -6.54
CA TRP A 25 3.56 1.87 -5.25
C TRP A 25 2.51 2.96 -5.37
N ILE A 26 1.25 2.57 -5.22
CA ILE A 26 0.09 3.45 -5.31
C ILE A 26 -0.43 3.67 -3.89
N ILE A 27 -0.50 4.93 -3.50
CA ILE A 27 -1.00 5.35 -2.20
C ILE A 27 -2.25 6.17 -2.45
N CYS A 28 -3.38 5.73 -1.91
CA CYS A 28 -4.66 6.37 -2.15
C CYS A 28 -5.58 6.23 -0.94
N ASP A 29 -6.50 7.20 -0.82
CA ASP A 29 -7.54 7.16 0.19
C ASP A 29 -8.77 6.41 -0.33
N ALA A 30 -9.67 6.02 0.59
CA ALA A 30 -10.91 5.31 0.24
C ALA A 30 -11.79 6.08 -0.78
N MET A 31 -11.71 7.42 -0.80
CA MET A 31 -12.45 8.27 -1.75
C MET A 31 -11.91 8.17 -3.19
N GLU A 32 -10.68 7.70 -3.37
CA GLU A 32 -9.99 7.67 -4.66
C GLU A 32 -10.05 6.27 -5.32
N LEU A 33 -10.57 5.28 -4.58
CA LEU A 33 -10.73 3.90 -5.05
C LEU A 33 -11.59 3.79 -6.31
N ASP A 34 -12.59 4.64 -6.45
CA ASP A 34 -13.48 4.63 -7.63
C ASP A 34 -12.75 5.08 -8.90
N ASP A 35 -11.74 5.94 -8.79
CA ASP A 35 -10.88 6.30 -9.91
C ASP A 35 -9.81 5.26 -10.18
N LEU A 36 -9.31 4.60 -9.13
CA LEU A 36 -8.34 3.52 -9.24
C LEU A 36 -8.93 2.27 -9.90
N SER A 37 -10.17 1.92 -9.58
CA SER A 37 -10.89 0.76 -10.15
C SER A 37 -11.13 0.88 -11.65
N LYS A 38 -11.09 2.10 -12.22
CA LYS A 38 -11.14 2.33 -13.68
C LYS A 38 -9.84 1.93 -14.38
N ARG A 39 -8.73 1.84 -13.66
CA ARG A 39 -7.39 1.54 -14.17
C ARG A 39 -6.92 0.14 -13.81
N ILE A 40 -7.34 -0.37 -12.66
CA ILE A 40 -6.97 -1.67 -12.12
C ILE A 40 -8.25 -2.44 -11.83
N ALA A 41 -8.35 -3.66 -12.38
CA ALA A 41 -9.49 -4.53 -12.11
C ALA A 41 -9.42 -5.08 -10.68
N LEU A 42 -10.12 -4.41 -9.78
CA LEU A 42 -10.28 -4.79 -8.37
C LEU A 42 -11.69 -5.35 -8.16
N ALA A 43 -11.83 -6.32 -7.26
CA ALA A 43 -13.11 -6.95 -7.00
C ALA A 43 -14.02 -5.94 -6.27
N PRO A 44 -15.30 -5.79 -6.66
CA PRO A 44 -16.21 -4.85 -6.01
C PRO A 44 -16.32 -5.06 -4.50
N GLU A 45 -16.25 -6.31 -4.05
CA GLU A 45 -16.37 -6.67 -2.63
C GLU A 45 -15.21 -6.09 -1.81
N THR A 46 -13.99 -6.08 -2.35
CA THR A 46 -12.81 -5.54 -1.65
C THR A 46 -12.81 -4.01 -1.66
N LEU A 47 -13.38 -3.38 -2.69
CA LEU A 47 -13.55 -1.92 -2.74
C LEU A 47 -14.54 -1.44 -1.67
N GLU A 48 -15.66 -2.14 -1.50
CA GLU A 48 -16.64 -1.85 -0.46
C GLU A 48 -16.06 -2.09 0.94
N GLU A 49 -15.26 -3.13 1.10
CA GLU A 49 -14.54 -3.40 2.35
C GLU A 49 -13.54 -2.29 2.72
N CYS A 50 -12.80 -1.75 1.75
CA CYS A 50 -11.94 -0.59 1.98
C CYS A 50 -12.74 0.67 2.40
N LYS A 51 -14.06 0.73 2.17
CA LYS A 51 -14.94 1.83 2.56
C LYS A 51 -15.73 1.55 3.84
N SER A 52 -15.80 0.29 4.28
CA SER A 52 -16.58 -0.13 5.46
C SER A 52 -15.87 0.12 6.79
N ILE A 53 -16.55 -0.16 7.89
CA ILE A 53 -15.96 -0.22 9.24
C ILE A 53 -14.82 -1.25 9.26
N SER A 54 -13.86 -1.04 10.16
CA SER A 54 -12.64 -1.86 10.29
C SER A 54 -12.94 -3.36 10.38
N GLN A 55 -12.17 -4.14 9.65
CA GLN A 55 -12.26 -5.59 9.58
C GLN A 55 -11.12 -6.27 10.35
N SER A 56 -11.25 -7.58 10.57
CA SER A 56 -10.16 -8.38 11.11
C SER A 56 -9.07 -8.56 10.07
N ALA A 57 -7.81 -8.60 10.52
CA ALA A 57 -6.69 -8.85 9.63
C ALA A 57 -6.85 -10.18 8.87
N LYS A 58 -6.59 -10.16 7.56
CA LYS A 58 -6.76 -11.32 6.67
C LYS A 58 -5.90 -11.19 5.42
N ILE A 59 -5.77 -12.30 4.70
CA ILE A 59 -5.16 -12.37 3.36
C ILE A 59 -6.07 -13.20 2.46
N ASP A 60 -6.64 -12.54 1.45
CA ASP A 60 -7.47 -13.15 0.42
C ASP A 60 -6.70 -13.19 -0.90
N SER A 61 -6.75 -14.32 -1.60
CA SER A 61 -6.08 -14.51 -2.90
C SER A 61 -7.08 -14.40 -4.05
N TYR A 62 -6.77 -13.53 -5.02
CA TYR A 62 -7.51 -13.38 -6.27
C TYR A 62 -6.59 -13.74 -7.44
N ASP A 63 -7.16 -13.89 -8.64
CA ASP A 63 -6.42 -14.32 -9.83
C ASP A 63 -5.26 -13.38 -10.20
N SER A 64 -5.40 -12.08 -9.92
CA SER A 64 -4.44 -11.04 -10.33
C SER A 64 -3.74 -10.31 -9.18
N TYR A 65 -4.15 -10.53 -7.93
CA TYR A 65 -3.57 -9.87 -6.75
C TYR A 65 -3.88 -10.62 -5.44
N LEU A 66 -3.12 -10.29 -4.39
CA LEU A 66 -3.50 -10.56 -3.00
C LEU A 66 -4.18 -9.33 -2.40
N PHE A 67 -5.27 -9.52 -1.69
CA PHE A 67 -5.90 -8.50 -0.87
C PHE A 67 -5.59 -8.79 0.60
N ILE A 68 -5.01 -7.82 1.30
CA ILE A 68 -4.54 -7.97 2.67
C ILE A 68 -5.16 -6.86 3.51
N VAL A 69 -5.80 -7.25 4.60
CA VAL A 69 -6.20 -6.32 5.66
C VAL A 69 -5.18 -6.46 6.77
N PHE A 70 -4.46 -5.38 7.05
CA PHE A 70 -3.43 -5.35 8.09
C PHE A 70 -3.81 -4.33 9.16
N ASN A 71 -3.70 -4.72 10.43
CA ASN A 71 -4.02 -3.87 11.56
C ASN A 71 -2.73 -3.39 12.22
N VAL A 72 -2.47 -2.10 12.11
CA VAL A 72 -1.36 -1.42 12.78
C VAL A 72 -1.85 -0.96 14.15
N LEU A 73 -1.13 -1.35 15.20
CA LEU A 73 -1.43 -0.92 16.56
C LEU A 73 -0.57 0.30 16.90
N GLU A 74 -1.23 1.39 17.26
CA GLU A 74 -0.58 2.62 17.69
C GLU A 74 -0.96 2.94 19.14
N PHE A 75 -0.01 3.49 19.88
CA PHE A 75 -0.23 3.91 21.26
C PHE A 75 -0.41 5.43 21.27
N GLU A 76 -1.64 5.89 21.47
CA GLU A 76 -2.00 7.30 21.51
C GLU A 76 -2.72 7.58 22.84
N GLU A 77 -2.29 8.61 23.58
CA GLU A 77 -2.95 9.09 24.81
C GLU A 77 -3.27 7.99 25.86
N ASP A 78 -2.34 7.06 26.10
CA ASP A 78 -2.49 5.90 26.99
C ASP A 78 -3.52 4.83 26.52
N GLU A 79 -4.01 4.94 25.28
CA GLU A 79 -4.88 3.96 24.63
C GLU A 79 -4.18 3.24 23.47
N ILE A 80 -4.55 1.99 23.22
CA ILE A 80 -4.13 1.24 22.03
C ILE A 80 -5.21 1.42 20.96
N ILE A 81 -4.84 2.09 19.88
CA ILE A 81 -5.69 2.32 18.72
C ILE A 81 -5.27 1.36 17.60
N SER A 82 -6.23 0.70 16.98
CA SER A 82 -6.00 -0.13 15.79
C SER A 82 -6.33 0.68 14.54
N LYS A 83 -5.32 0.97 13.72
CA LYS A 83 -5.48 1.56 12.39
C LYS A 83 -5.43 0.47 11.32
N GLU A 84 -6.33 0.55 10.35
CA GLU A 84 -6.41 -0.43 9.27
C GLU A 84 -5.65 0.06 8.04
N LEU A 85 -4.77 -0.81 7.53
CA LEU A 85 -4.06 -0.66 6.27
C LEU A 85 -4.51 -1.78 5.32
N ASN A 86 -5.29 -1.39 4.30
CA ASN A 86 -5.67 -2.30 3.23
C ASN A 86 -4.59 -2.30 2.15
N ILE A 87 -4.20 -3.48 1.68
CA ILE A 87 -3.12 -3.65 0.72
C ILE A 87 -3.58 -4.54 -0.43
N TYR A 88 -3.39 -4.06 -1.66
CA TYR A 88 -3.47 -4.90 -2.86
C TYR A 88 -2.06 -5.15 -3.37
N LEU A 89 -1.63 -6.40 -3.41
CA LEU A 89 -0.35 -6.79 -4.01
C LEU A 89 -0.58 -7.48 -5.35
N GLY A 90 -0.30 -6.77 -6.44
CA GLY A 90 -0.28 -7.31 -7.79
C GLY A 90 1.10 -7.79 -8.22
N ARG A 91 1.22 -8.21 -9.47
CA ARG A 91 2.51 -8.64 -10.07
C ARG A 91 3.53 -7.50 -10.12
N ASP A 92 3.05 -6.32 -10.46
CA ASP A 92 3.80 -5.12 -10.85
C ASP A 92 3.33 -3.87 -10.08
N TYR A 93 2.46 -4.04 -9.10
CA TYR A 93 2.01 -2.94 -8.27
C TYR A 93 1.78 -3.39 -6.83
N ILE A 94 1.86 -2.43 -5.92
CA ILE A 94 1.33 -2.51 -4.57
C ILE A 94 0.49 -1.27 -4.31
N ILE A 95 -0.73 -1.46 -3.82
CA ILE A 95 -1.65 -0.38 -3.47
C ILE A 95 -1.82 -0.40 -1.96
N THR A 96 -1.64 0.73 -1.29
CA THR A 96 -1.86 0.86 0.15
C THR A 96 -2.94 1.92 0.41
N ILE A 97 -3.95 1.55 1.18
CA ILE A 97 -5.08 2.40 1.54
C ILE A 97 -5.18 2.43 3.06
N SER A 98 -4.87 3.59 3.64
CA SER A 98 -5.02 3.84 5.08
C SER A 98 -6.41 4.42 5.37
N LYS A 99 -7.12 3.84 6.33
CA LYS A 99 -8.34 4.44 6.89
C LYS A 99 -7.94 5.40 8.02
N GLY A 100 -7.88 6.71 7.75
CA GLY A 100 -7.51 7.73 8.74
C GLY A 100 -6.29 8.56 8.33
N HIS A 101 -5.72 9.35 9.25
CA HIS A 101 -4.56 10.20 8.97
C HIS A 101 -3.31 9.37 8.64
N SER A 102 -3.11 9.23 7.32
CA SER A 102 -1.95 9.01 6.42
C SER A 102 -0.53 8.72 6.93
N ASP A 103 -0.20 8.83 8.21
CA ASP A 103 1.21 8.95 8.63
C ASP A 103 1.99 7.64 8.43
N ILE A 104 1.29 6.49 8.54
CA ILE A 104 1.87 5.14 8.38
C ILE A 104 2.69 5.00 7.08
N VAL A 105 2.14 5.51 5.99
CA VAL A 105 2.72 5.34 4.65
C VAL A 105 3.77 6.41 4.35
N SER A 106 3.55 7.65 4.80
CA SER A 106 4.54 8.72 4.66
C SER A 106 5.80 8.46 5.48
N ASP A 107 5.66 7.91 6.68
CA ASP A 107 6.80 7.60 7.54
C ASP A 107 7.66 6.49 6.94
N LEU A 108 7.04 5.49 6.30
CA LEU A 108 7.76 4.45 5.58
C LEU A 108 8.50 5.02 4.36
N LEU A 109 7.88 5.92 3.60
CA LEU A 109 8.54 6.63 2.50
C LEU A 109 9.77 7.39 3.01
N GLU A 110 9.64 8.11 4.13
CA GLU A 110 10.75 8.85 4.73
C GLU A 110 11.89 7.92 5.15
N ASP A 111 11.60 6.78 5.77
CA ASP A 111 12.62 5.82 6.17
C ASP A 111 13.35 5.17 4.97
N ILE A 112 12.62 4.91 3.88
CA ILE A 112 13.19 4.45 2.62
C ILE A 112 14.15 5.51 2.06
N TYR A 113 13.76 6.79 2.06
CA TYR A 113 14.61 7.90 1.62
C TYR A 113 15.82 8.14 2.53
N GLN A 114 15.67 7.93 3.84
CA GLN A 114 16.76 8.04 4.83
C GLN A 114 17.71 6.83 4.81
N PHE A 115 17.48 5.84 3.93
CA PHE A 115 18.31 4.64 3.75
C PHE A 115 18.50 3.79 5.00
N LYS A 116 17.59 3.86 5.97
CA LYS A 116 17.61 2.94 7.10
C LYS A 116 17.12 1.56 6.63
N ASN A 117 17.95 0.54 6.77
CA ASN A 117 17.58 -0.89 6.64
C ASN A 117 17.01 -1.39 5.29
N CYS A 118 17.08 -0.61 4.19
CA CYS A 118 16.46 -0.96 2.89
C CYS A 118 17.40 -1.67 1.87
N ILE A 119 18.43 -2.40 2.31
CA ILE A 119 19.43 -3.00 1.41
C ILE A 119 18.78 -3.95 0.40
N ILE A 120 17.87 -4.82 0.86
CA ILE A 120 17.20 -5.82 0.01
C ILE A 120 16.31 -5.14 -1.04
N LEU A 121 15.63 -4.05 -0.67
CA LEU A 121 14.79 -3.28 -1.59
C LEU A 121 15.62 -2.71 -2.76
N LYS A 122 16.85 -2.24 -2.49
CA LYS A 122 17.76 -1.71 -3.51
C LYS A 122 18.31 -2.79 -4.44
N GLU A 123 18.61 -3.97 -3.90
CA GLU A 123 19.17 -5.09 -4.68
C GLU A 123 18.09 -5.85 -5.48
N ASN A 124 16.88 -5.92 -4.95
CA ASN A 124 15.76 -6.62 -5.57
C ASN A 124 14.47 -5.83 -5.37
N THR A 125 14.25 -4.89 -6.28
CA THR A 125 13.15 -3.94 -6.19
C THR A 125 11.91 -4.57 -6.80
N ARG A 126 11.08 -5.24 -5.99
CA ARG A 126 9.77 -5.80 -6.38
C ARG A 126 8.68 -5.35 -5.43
N PRO A 127 7.41 -5.24 -5.88
CA PRO A 127 6.30 -4.91 -5.01
C PRO A 127 6.18 -5.81 -3.78
N SER A 128 6.52 -7.09 -3.91
CA SER A 128 6.51 -8.05 -2.79
C SER A 128 7.58 -7.78 -1.72
N ILE A 129 8.73 -7.23 -2.12
CA ILE A 129 9.77 -6.83 -1.16
C ILE A 129 9.34 -5.57 -0.43
N LEU A 130 8.66 -4.64 -1.11
CA LEU A 130 8.08 -3.48 -0.46
C LEU A 130 6.98 -3.89 0.54
N LEU A 131 6.14 -4.88 0.21
CA LEU A 131 5.21 -5.46 1.19
C LEU A 131 5.92 -5.98 2.43
N TYR A 132 7.02 -6.71 2.28
CA TYR A 132 7.82 -7.18 3.41
C TYR A 132 8.23 -6.02 4.33
N TYR A 133 8.73 -4.92 3.76
CA TYR A 133 9.13 -3.76 4.55
C TYR A 133 7.96 -3.03 5.22
N ILE A 134 6.79 -2.98 4.57
CA ILE A 134 5.56 -2.45 5.18
C ILE A 134 5.17 -3.28 6.42
N LEU A 135 5.21 -4.60 6.30
CA LEU A 135 4.81 -5.52 7.38
C LEU A 135 5.85 -5.65 8.49
N ASP A 136 7.15 -5.51 8.19
CA ASP A 136 8.23 -5.60 9.19
C ASP A 136 8.30 -4.35 10.08
N ARG A 137 7.80 -3.22 9.59
CA ARG A 137 7.82 -1.93 10.30
C ARG A 137 6.89 -1.90 11.52
N TYR A 138 5.77 -2.63 11.49
CA TYR A 138 4.65 -2.53 12.42
C TYR A 138 4.31 -3.90 13.03
#